data_AF-A0A166DQG1-F1
#
_entry.id   AF-A0A166DQG1-F1
#
_cell.length_a   1.000
_cell.length_b   1.000
_cell.length_c   1.000
_cell.angle_alpha   90.00
_cell.angle_beta   90.00
_cell.angle_gamma   90.00
#
_symmetry.space_group_name_H-M   'P 1'
#
loop_
_entity.id
_entity.type
_entity.pdbx_description
1 polymer ?
#
loop_
_entity_poly.entity_id
_entity_poly.type
_entity_poly.pdbx_seq_one_letter_code
_entity_poly.pdbx_strand_id
1 'polypeptide(L)'
;MALSRLRHPVISRAPSLFKSRYLSAISPNLSRPTARSGYNIISETPPRMKTTSSKCILPVNAEPPSHLVIEMPALSPTMTQGNIAKWHKKEGDKIEVGDVICEIETDKATLEFECLEEGFLAKILVPEGSKDIPVGKPIAITVEDADDIQNVPSNITNDSDVKEKQPAQQTDDRVQEPSSLNIDAAKLPPHAVLEMPALSPTMNQGNIVKWLKKEGDKIEVGDVICEIETDKATLEHECLEEGFLAKILAPEGSKDIAVGQPIAITVEDSNDIEAVKTSVTGKLPVKEEKSTPHEAKTEVNKSKSGFTRISPSAKLLITEHGLDASSLLASGPRGTLLKGDVLDAIKSGKGSAGASSTVKKSPPQAQPRSSSSASESVGTRKQQSDSFEDQPNSQIRKVIAKRLLESKQNTPHLYLSSDVILDPLLSFRKELKEKYDVKVSVNDIVIKAVAIALKNVPEANAFWSDEKGEIILCESVDISIAVATEKGLMTPIVRNADQKSISAISLEVKELAEKARTGKLLPNEFQGGTFSISNLGMFPVDRFCAIINPPQAGILAVGRGNQIVEPIVGADGIEKPGVITKMNLTLSADHRVFDGKVGGDFVKALSSNFSDIRRMLL
;
A
#
# COMPACT_ATOMS: atom_id res chain seq x y z
N MET A 1 -83.96 -9.70 -13.22
CA MET A 1 -85.20 -10.29 -12.66
C MET A 1 -85.19 -11.77 -13.03
N ALA A 2 -85.51 -12.78 -12.20
CA ALA A 2 -85.81 -12.92 -10.76
C ALA A 2 -85.26 -14.33 -10.34
N LEU A 3 -84.60 -14.56 -9.20
CA LEU A 3 -85.09 -14.70 -7.81
C LEU A 3 -86.22 -15.73 -7.56
N SER A 4 -85.86 -16.97 -7.19
CA SER A 4 -86.38 -17.77 -6.02
C SER A 4 -85.81 -19.21 -6.09
N ARG A 5 -85.00 -19.76 -5.17
CA ARG A 5 -85.09 -20.02 -3.70
C ARG A 5 -85.95 -21.22 -3.28
N LEU A 6 -85.44 -21.94 -2.24
CA LEU A 6 -86.03 -23.00 -1.39
C LEU A 6 -85.69 -24.46 -1.80
N ARG A 7 -85.33 -25.39 -0.89
CA ARG A 7 -84.75 -25.33 0.48
C ARG A 7 -84.20 -26.72 0.89
N HIS A 8 -83.20 -26.77 1.78
CA HIS A 8 -82.70 -28.01 2.43
C HIS A 8 -83.68 -28.60 3.45
N PRO A 9 -83.46 -29.86 3.88
CA PRO A 9 -83.48 -30.25 5.28
C PRO A 9 -82.06 -30.37 5.87
N VAL A 10 -81.90 -29.92 7.12
CA VAL A 10 -80.68 -30.02 7.95
C VAL A 10 -80.98 -30.96 9.12
N ILE A 11 -80.01 -31.78 9.54
CA ILE A 11 -79.71 -32.25 10.92
C ILE A 11 -78.46 -33.14 10.78
N SER A 12 -77.26 -32.75 11.23
CA SER A 12 -76.78 -32.55 12.61
C SER A 12 -76.45 -33.86 13.35
N ARG A 13 -75.14 -34.19 13.46
CA ARG A 13 -74.41 -34.52 14.72
C ARG A 13 -72.99 -35.05 14.46
N ALA A 14 -71.99 -34.24 14.83
CA ALA A 14 -70.72 -34.72 15.40
C ALA A 14 -70.90 -34.83 16.96
N PRO A 15 -69.92 -35.26 17.79
CA PRO A 15 -68.51 -35.58 17.51
C PRO A 15 -67.97 -36.88 18.19
N SER A 16 -66.71 -37.24 17.93
CA SER A 16 -65.67 -37.51 18.97
C SER A 16 -64.53 -38.45 18.51
N LEU A 17 -63.31 -37.95 18.70
CA LEU A 17 -62.10 -38.62 19.20
C LEU A 17 -62.11 -40.16 19.34
N PHE A 18 -61.13 -40.84 18.75
CA PHE A 18 -60.49 -41.99 19.41
C PHE A 18 -58.98 -42.09 19.12
N LYS A 19 -58.18 -42.10 20.20
CA LYS A 19 -56.83 -42.68 20.23
C LYS A 19 -56.97 -44.20 20.36
N SER A 20 -56.08 -44.98 19.74
CA SER A 20 -55.84 -46.37 20.16
C SER A 20 -54.38 -46.54 20.61
N ARG A 21 -54.20 -47.38 21.62
CA ARG A 21 -52.96 -47.61 22.36
C ARG A 21 -52.97 -49.08 22.80
N TYR A 22 -51.82 -49.76 22.73
CA TYR A 22 -51.49 -50.97 23.51
C TYR A 22 -52.24 -52.29 23.19
N LEU A 23 -51.71 -53.51 23.45
CA LEU A 23 -50.56 -53.97 24.28
C LEU A 23 -49.98 -55.34 23.79
N SER A 24 -48.73 -55.66 24.22
CA SER A 24 -48.03 -56.96 24.51
C SER A 24 -48.57 -58.33 24.01
N ALA A 25 -47.79 -59.40 23.79
CA ALA A 25 -46.45 -59.82 24.28
C ALA A 25 -45.74 -60.74 23.20
N ILE A 26 -44.69 -61.57 23.39
CA ILE A 26 -43.86 -62.03 24.52
C ILE A 26 -42.43 -62.46 24.01
N SER A 27 -41.54 -63.04 24.83
CA SER A 27 -40.16 -63.48 24.46
C SER A 27 -39.93 -65.01 24.58
N PRO A 28 -38.78 -65.59 24.14
CA PRO A 28 -37.60 -65.69 25.03
C PRO A 28 -36.16 -65.71 24.41
N ASN A 29 -35.25 -64.97 25.05
CA ASN A 29 -33.86 -65.25 25.50
C ASN A 29 -32.70 -65.87 24.66
N LEU A 30 -31.48 -65.40 25.04
CA LEU A 30 -30.08 -65.84 24.78
C LEU A 30 -29.45 -65.39 23.43
N SER A 31 -28.20 -64.85 23.35
CA SER A 31 -27.17 -64.57 24.37
C SER A 31 -26.17 -63.42 23.95
N ARG A 32 -25.40 -62.91 24.93
CA ARG A 32 -24.42 -61.78 24.91
C ARG A 32 -23.00 -62.29 24.42
N PRO A 33 -21.99 -61.50 23.97
CA PRO A 33 -21.68 -60.11 24.35
C PRO A 33 -21.19 -59.08 23.30
N THR A 34 -21.30 -57.80 23.68
CA THR A 34 -20.62 -56.65 23.07
C THR A 34 -19.79 -55.88 24.11
N ALA A 35 -18.66 -55.32 23.68
CA ALA A 35 -17.76 -54.51 24.50
C ALA A 35 -18.23 -53.04 24.60
N ARG A 36 -17.88 -52.38 25.70
CA ARG A 36 -18.13 -50.94 25.95
C ARG A 36 -16.78 -50.23 26.05
N SER A 37 -16.61 -49.15 25.29
CA SER A 37 -15.61 -48.11 25.58
C SER A 37 -16.36 -46.85 25.97
N GLY A 38 -15.84 -46.09 26.94
CA GLY A 38 -16.50 -44.91 27.48
C GLY A 38 -15.54 -43.72 27.52
N TYR A 39 -16.08 -42.53 27.29
CA TYR A 39 -15.42 -41.26 27.57
C TYR A 39 -16.40 -40.40 28.40
N ASN A 40 -15.94 -39.95 29.56
CA ASN A 40 -16.69 -39.06 30.44
C ASN A 40 -16.38 -37.60 30.09
N ILE A 41 -17.41 -36.77 30.19
CA ILE A 41 -17.29 -35.30 30.24
C ILE A 41 -17.33 -34.91 31.72
N ILE A 42 -16.39 -34.07 32.16
CA ILE A 42 -16.40 -33.49 33.50
C ILE A 42 -16.48 -31.97 33.36
N SER A 43 -17.43 -31.37 34.09
CA SER A 43 -17.59 -29.93 34.26
C SER A 43 -17.16 -29.54 35.67
N GLU A 44 -16.24 -28.59 35.82
CA GLU A 44 -15.86 -28.06 37.13
C GLU A 44 -16.13 -26.54 37.24
N THR A 45 -16.85 -26.18 38.30
CA THR A 45 -17.04 -24.81 38.79
C THR A 45 -16.17 -24.59 40.03
N PRO A 46 -15.53 -23.43 40.22
CA PRO A 46 -14.51 -23.24 41.25
C PRO A 46 -15.08 -22.99 42.66
N PRO A 47 -14.49 -23.57 43.72
CA PRO A 47 -14.78 -23.21 45.11
C PRO A 47 -13.82 -22.13 45.67
N ARG A 48 -14.35 -21.30 46.57
CA ARG A 48 -13.68 -20.18 47.24
C ARG A 48 -13.12 -20.62 48.60
N MET A 49 -11.80 -20.55 48.84
CA MET A 49 -11.24 -20.69 50.20
C MET A 49 -10.11 -19.71 50.55
N LYS A 50 -10.44 -18.89 51.56
CA LYS A 50 -9.68 -18.35 52.70
C LYS A 50 -8.14 -18.30 52.68
N THR A 51 -7.67 -17.12 53.04
CA THR A 51 -6.30 -16.70 53.39
C THR A 51 -5.69 -17.42 54.60
N THR A 52 -4.43 -17.84 54.48
CA THR A 52 -3.47 -17.94 55.59
C THR A 52 -2.08 -17.49 55.12
N SER A 53 -1.38 -16.71 55.95
CA SER A 53 -0.11 -16.06 55.60
C SER A 53 1.09 -16.98 55.76
N SER A 54 1.99 -16.97 54.77
CA SER A 54 3.39 -17.41 54.93
C SER A 54 4.30 -16.50 54.12
N LYS A 55 5.29 -15.87 54.78
CA LYS A 55 6.26 -14.98 54.15
C LYS A 55 7.24 -15.79 53.28
N CYS A 56 7.26 -15.54 51.97
CA CYS A 56 8.41 -15.79 51.13
C CYS A 56 8.97 -14.45 50.65
N ILE A 57 10.25 -14.21 50.93
CA ILE A 57 10.95 -13.00 50.55
C ILE A 57 11.35 -13.13 49.07
N LEU A 58 10.89 -12.19 48.25
CA LEU A 58 11.35 -12.02 46.87
C LEU A 58 12.30 -10.81 46.80
N PRO A 59 13.34 -10.83 45.95
CA PRO A 59 14.19 -9.67 45.74
C PRO A 59 13.41 -8.57 45.02
N VAL A 60 13.59 -7.33 45.47
CA VAL A 60 13.01 -6.14 44.85
C VAL A 60 13.71 -5.90 43.51
N ASN A 61 12.99 -6.08 42.40
CA ASN A 61 13.29 -5.35 41.17
C ASN A 61 12.61 -3.99 41.30
N ALA A 62 13.39 -2.91 41.21
CA ALA A 62 12.84 -1.57 41.18
C ALA A 62 12.10 -1.35 39.86
N GLU A 63 10.83 -0.97 39.94
CA GLU A 63 10.09 -0.41 38.80
C GLU A 63 10.61 1.01 38.53
N PRO A 64 10.83 1.41 37.27
CA PRO A 64 11.18 2.80 36.95
C PRO A 64 9.96 3.71 37.19
N PRO A 65 10.16 4.97 37.61
CA PRO A 65 9.06 5.85 37.97
C PRO A 65 8.19 6.22 36.77
N SER A 66 6.88 6.31 37.03
CA SER A 66 5.86 6.80 36.09
C SER A 66 6.10 8.29 35.80
N HIS A 67 6.81 8.55 34.70
CA HIS A 67 6.95 9.87 34.12
C HIS A 67 6.05 9.95 32.89
N LEU A 68 5.17 10.95 32.88
CA LEU A 68 4.27 11.24 31.77
C LEU A 68 4.86 12.39 30.96
N VAL A 69 4.81 12.25 29.63
CA VAL A 69 5.37 13.24 28.71
C VAL A 69 4.22 14.05 28.13
N ILE A 70 4.16 15.34 28.46
CA ILE A 70 3.20 16.27 27.89
C ILE A 70 3.68 16.67 26.50
N GLU A 71 2.94 16.29 25.47
CA GLU A 71 3.18 16.66 24.07
C GLU A 71 2.36 17.91 23.66
N MET A 72 2.79 18.59 22.58
CA MET A 72 2.07 19.74 22.01
C MET A 72 0.66 19.35 21.53
N PRO A 73 -0.42 19.85 22.16
CA PRO A 73 -1.79 19.46 21.85
C PRO A 73 -2.28 20.08 20.53
N ALA A 74 -3.17 19.35 19.83
CA ALA A 74 -3.84 19.85 18.63
C ALA A 74 -5.05 20.75 19.00
N LEU A 75 -4.82 22.02 19.30
CA LEU A 75 -5.88 22.97 19.71
C LEU A 75 -6.84 23.39 18.57
N SER A 76 -6.54 23.03 17.32
CA SER A 76 -7.48 23.15 16.20
C SER A 76 -7.27 22.04 15.17
N PRO A 77 -8.31 21.63 14.40
CA PRO A 77 -8.20 20.56 13.40
C PRO A 77 -7.34 20.93 12.18
N THR A 78 -6.88 22.18 12.06
CA THR A 78 -5.97 22.64 11.00
C THR A 78 -4.58 23.01 11.52
N MET A 79 -4.31 22.84 12.82
CA MET A 79 -3.05 23.23 13.44
C MET A 79 -1.97 22.17 13.21
N THR A 80 -0.87 22.56 12.57
CA THR A 80 0.34 21.73 12.41
C THR A 80 1.46 22.13 13.38
N GLN A 81 1.49 23.40 13.80
CA GLN A 81 2.48 23.99 14.70
C GLN A 81 1.83 25.01 15.64
N GLY A 82 2.44 25.27 16.81
CA GLY A 82 2.01 26.28 17.78
C GLY A 82 3.20 26.96 18.48
N ASN A 83 2.96 28.13 19.08
CA ASN A 83 3.93 28.93 19.83
C ASN A 83 3.58 28.90 21.34
N ILE A 84 4.56 28.76 22.25
CA ILE A 84 4.29 28.89 23.69
C ILE A 84 4.50 30.35 24.10
N ALA A 85 3.39 31.06 24.36
CA ALA A 85 3.43 32.47 24.75
C ALA A 85 4.00 32.66 26.15
N LYS A 86 3.55 31.86 27.12
CA LYS A 86 3.89 32.02 28.54
C LYS A 86 3.63 30.75 29.35
N TRP A 87 4.51 30.43 30.30
CA TRP A 87 4.26 29.41 31.31
C TRP A 87 3.70 30.04 32.59
N HIS A 88 2.68 29.40 33.18
CA HIS A 88 2.10 29.80 34.48
C HIS A 88 2.58 28.91 35.64
N LYS A 89 3.00 27.68 35.35
CA LYS A 89 3.60 26.72 36.30
C LYS A 89 5.10 26.59 36.07
N LYS A 90 5.87 26.38 37.15
CA LYS A 90 7.33 26.20 37.15
C LYS A 90 7.72 24.76 37.45
N GLU A 91 8.97 24.41 37.13
CA GLU A 91 9.56 23.11 37.51
C GLU A 91 9.47 22.91 39.03
N GLY A 92 8.85 21.79 39.45
CA GLY A 92 8.55 21.45 40.84
C GLY A 92 7.17 21.87 41.35
N ASP A 93 6.39 22.65 40.59
CA ASP A 93 5.04 23.05 41.01
C ASP A 93 4.05 21.87 40.92
N LYS A 94 3.12 21.82 41.88
CA LYS A 94 1.97 20.92 41.85
C LYS A 94 0.93 21.42 40.83
N ILE A 95 0.40 20.49 40.05
CA ILE A 95 -0.67 20.67 39.08
C ILE A 95 -1.91 19.90 39.58
N GLU A 96 -3.06 20.57 39.61
CA GLU A 96 -4.37 19.95 39.86
C GLU A 96 -5.21 19.94 38.57
N VAL A 97 -6.24 19.10 38.49
CA VAL A 97 -7.08 19.01 37.28
C VAL A 97 -7.77 20.36 37.00
N GLY A 98 -7.57 20.92 35.81
CA GLY A 98 -8.06 22.24 35.41
C GLY A 98 -7.11 23.40 35.71
N ASP A 99 -5.91 23.16 36.25
CA ASP A 99 -4.88 24.20 36.32
C ASP A 99 -4.32 24.51 34.93
N VAL A 100 -4.26 25.81 34.59
CA VAL A 100 -3.59 26.29 33.37
C VAL A 100 -2.07 26.17 33.54
N ILE A 101 -1.45 25.37 32.66
CA ILE A 101 0.00 25.15 32.64
C ILE A 101 0.69 26.27 31.85
N CYS A 102 0.22 26.55 30.64
CA CYS A 102 0.80 27.54 29.72
C CYS A 102 -0.24 28.12 28.76
N GLU A 103 0.08 29.29 28.20
CA GLU A 103 -0.65 29.92 27.10
C GLU A 103 0.00 29.51 25.78
N ILE A 104 -0.80 28.95 24.85
CA ILE A 104 -0.38 28.53 23.51
C ILE A 104 -0.98 29.49 22.49
N GLU A 105 -0.12 30.19 21.76
CA GLU A 105 -0.47 31.01 20.61
C GLU A 105 -0.58 30.15 19.35
N THR A 106 -1.74 30.23 18.71
CA THR A 106 -2.03 29.60 17.40
C THR A 106 -2.21 30.66 16.33
N ASP A 107 -2.28 30.25 15.06
CA ASP A 107 -2.54 31.13 13.91
C ASP A 107 -3.93 31.81 13.91
N LYS A 108 -4.80 31.47 14.87
CA LYS A 108 -6.17 31.98 15.01
C LYS A 108 -6.49 32.58 16.38
N ALA A 109 -5.87 32.09 17.46
CA ALA A 109 -6.13 32.56 18.83
C ALA A 109 -4.99 32.21 19.79
N THR A 110 -4.83 33.01 20.85
CA THR A 110 -4.13 32.59 22.06
C THR A 110 -5.11 31.77 22.92
N LEU A 111 -4.70 30.57 23.33
CA LEU A 111 -5.52 29.64 24.11
C LEU A 111 -4.77 29.17 25.35
N GLU A 112 -5.48 29.08 26.47
CA GLU A 112 -4.95 28.56 27.73
C GLU A 112 -4.98 27.03 27.70
N PHE A 113 -3.85 26.38 28.00
CA PHE A 113 -3.75 24.92 28.07
C PHE A 113 -3.87 24.45 29.53
N GLU A 114 -5.01 23.83 29.84
CA GLU A 114 -5.32 23.24 31.14
C GLU A 114 -4.83 21.78 31.24
N CYS A 115 -4.37 21.37 32.43
CA CYS A 115 -4.04 19.97 32.68
C CYS A 115 -5.29 19.13 32.96
N LEU A 116 -5.37 17.96 32.34
CA LEU A 116 -6.42 16.97 32.61
C LEU A 116 -6.05 15.99 33.74
N GLU A 117 -4.82 16.04 34.23
CA GLU A 117 -4.22 15.05 35.14
C GLU A 117 -3.53 15.72 36.34
N GLU A 118 -3.53 15.05 37.50
CA GLU A 118 -2.86 15.51 38.72
C GLU A 118 -1.38 15.08 38.72
N GLY A 119 -0.48 15.95 39.16
CA GLY A 119 0.94 15.61 39.29
C GLY A 119 1.86 16.79 39.58
N PHE A 120 3.17 16.56 39.50
CA PHE A 120 4.21 17.58 39.63
C PHE A 120 4.89 17.84 38.29
N LEU A 121 5.13 19.10 37.96
CA LEU A 121 5.86 19.48 36.74
C LEU A 121 7.35 19.20 36.92
N ALA A 122 7.83 18.01 36.58
CA ALA A 122 9.21 17.60 36.84
C ALA A 122 10.23 18.37 36.00
N LYS A 123 9.93 18.67 34.73
CA LYS A 123 10.84 19.43 33.85
C LYS A 123 10.14 20.05 32.65
N ILE A 124 10.53 21.27 32.29
CA ILE A 124 10.14 21.94 31.05
C ILE A 124 11.20 21.66 29.98
N LEU A 125 10.81 21.10 28.84
CA LEU A 125 11.71 20.80 27.72
C LEU A 125 11.78 21.95 26.71
N VAL A 126 10.75 22.80 26.66
CA VAL A 126 10.67 23.92 25.71
C VAL A 126 10.33 25.24 26.44
N PRO A 127 11.22 26.26 26.39
CA PRO A 127 11.08 27.49 27.19
C PRO A 127 9.99 28.45 26.67
N GLU A 128 9.64 29.45 27.46
CA GLU A 128 8.75 30.58 27.08
C GLU A 128 9.21 31.27 25.78
N GLY A 129 8.26 31.65 24.92
CA GLY A 129 8.51 32.39 23.67
C GLY A 129 8.99 31.55 22.47
N SER A 130 8.84 30.22 22.55
CA SER A 130 9.33 29.26 21.57
C SER A 130 8.33 29.03 20.43
N LYS A 131 8.73 29.46 19.23
CA LYS A 131 7.91 29.44 18.00
C LYS A 131 7.97 28.10 17.26
N ASP A 132 6.94 27.86 16.45
CA ASP A 132 6.85 26.80 15.43
C ASP A 132 7.08 25.36 15.95
N ILE A 133 6.59 25.08 17.16
CA ILE A 133 6.63 23.74 17.76
C ILE A 133 5.59 22.85 17.07
N PRO A 134 5.97 21.72 16.42
CA PRO A 134 5.02 20.84 15.78
C PRO A 134 4.16 20.10 16.81
N VAL A 135 2.89 19.88 16.46
CA VAL A 135 1.94 19.06 17.24
C VAL A 135 2.54 17.66 17.49
N GLY A 136 2.44 17.17 18.71
CA GLY A 136 3.08 15.91 19.15
C GLY A 136 4.56 16.03 19.59
N LYS A 137 5.20 17.20 19.54
CA LYS A 137 6.54 17.36 20.15
C LYS A 137 6.43 17.39 21.68
N PRO A 138 7.28 16.68 22.44
CA PRO A 138 7.27 16.75 23.90
C PRO A 138 7.67 18.16 24.39
N ILE A 139 6.81 18.74 25.23
CA ILE A 139 6.93 20.09 25.81
C ILE A 139 7.44 20.03 27.25
N ALA A 140 6.93 19.09 28.05
CA ALA A 140 7.29 18.94 29.46
C ALA A 140 7.14 17.50 29.93
N ILE A 141 7.69 17.22 31.11
CA ILE A 141 7.56 15.93 31.79
C ILE A 141 6.88 16.18 33.14
N THR A 142 5.81 15.44 33.40
CA THR A 142 5.13 15.36 34.70
C THR A 142 5.42 14.03 35.38
N VAL A 143 5.35 14.02 36.71
CA VAL A 143 5.55 12.83 37.55
C VAL A 143 4.48 12.83 38.64
N GLU A 144 3.94 11.66 38.99
CA GLU A 144 2.84 11.52 39.94
C GLU A 144 3.27 11.85 41.39
N ASP A 145 4.47 11.42 41.79
CA ASP A 145 5.01 11.59 43.15
C ASP A 145 6.13 12.64 43.24
N ALA A 146 6.14 13.41 44.33
CA ALA A 146 7.11 14.48 44.58
C ALA A 146 8.57 13.99 44.79
N ASP A 147 8.74 12.74 45.22
CA ASP A 147 10.07 12.17 45.51
C ASP A 147 10.83 11.75 44.23
N ASP A 148 10.13 11.54 43.10
CA ASP A 148 10.74 11.11 41.83
C ASP A 148 11.17 12.26 40.91
N ILE A 149 10.93 13.52 41.32
CA ILE A 149 11.46 14.73 40.66
C ILE A 149 13.00 14.65 40.50
N GLN A 150 13.70 13.91 41.38
CA GLN A 150 15.15 13.74 41.34
C GLN A 150 15.65 12.54 40.51
N ASN A 151 14.77 11.63 40.08
CA ASN A 151 15.14 10.37 39.42
C ASN A 151 14.97 10.37 37.88
N VAL A 152 14.50 11.47 37.27
CA VAL A 152 14.26 11.53 35.82
C VAL A 152 15.60 11.49 35.04
N PRO A 153 15.86 10.46 34.19
CA PRO A 153 17.13 10.34 33.48
C PRO A 153 17.29 11.40 32.39
N SER A 154 18.44 12.08 32.39
CA SER A 154 18.79 13.21 31.53
C SER A 154 19.04 12.89 30.04
N ASN A 155 18.45 11.82 29.48
CA ASN A 155 18.73 11.37 28.11
C ASN A 155 17.48 10.78 27.41
N ILE A 156 16.57 11.65 27.00
CA ILE A 156 15.78 11.47 25.79
C ILE A 156 16.07 12.69 24.90
N THR A 157 17.19 12.62 24.20
CA THR A 157 17.62 13.67 23.26
C THR A 157 17.57 13.11 21.85
N ASN A 158 16.40 13.19 21.22
CA ASN A 158 16.36 13.36 19.78
C ASN A 158 16.67 14.84 19.49
N ASP A 159 17.84 15.07 18.92
CA ASP A 159 18.36 16.30 18.30
C ASP A 159 17.76 17.66 18.72
N SER A 160 18.52 18.40 19.55
CA SER A 160 19.07 19.75 19.20
C SER A 160 19.72 20.42 20.43
N ASP A 161 21.06 20.34 20.53
CA ASP A 161 21.85 21.34 21.24
C ASP A 161 21.85 22.65 20.41
N VAL A 162 21.93 23.87 20.95
CA VAL A 162 22.78 24.32 22.07
C VAL A 162 22.06 25.35 22.97
N LYS A 163 22.36 25.28 24.28
CA LYS A 163 22.03 26.27 25.33
C LYS A 163 22.62 27.67 25.12
N GLU A 164 21.84 28.69 25.46
CA GLU A 164 22.33 30.05 25.71
C GLU A 164 22.86 30.24 27.15
N LYS A 165 23.79 31.18 27.36
CA LYS A 165 24.06 31.81 28.68
C LYS A 165 24.59 33.26 28.55
N GLN A 166 23.91 34.17 29.27
CA GLN A 166 24.08 35.63 29.40
C GLN A 166 25.27 36.07 30.31
N PRO A 167 25.53 37.39 30.58
CA PRO A 167 25.40 38.64 29.77
C PRO A 167 26.59 39.65 29.92
N ALA A 168 26.69 40.70 29.05
CA ALA A 168 26.80 42.16 29.42
C ALA A 168 27.36 43.12 28.32
N GLN A 169 26.56 44.15 27.97
CA GLN A 169 26.91 45.53 27.50
C GLN A 169 27.92 45.81 26.34
N GLN A 170 27.44 46.18 25.13
CA GLN A 170 27.36 47.58 24.59
C GLN A 170 27.09 47.67 23.05
N THR A 171 26.16 48.58 22.67
CA THR A 171 26.00 49.35 21.39
C THR A 171 25.75 48.70 20.00
N ASP A 172 24.87 49.41 19.26
CA ASP A 172 24.65 49.54 17.79
C ASP A 172 23.91 48.48 16.92
N ASP A 173 22.78 48.97 16.39
CA ASP A 173 22.19 48.86 15.03
C ASP A 173 21.90 47.53 14.29
N ARG A 174 20.60 47.40 13.93
CA ARG A 174 20.04 47.07 12.59
C ARG A 174 19.95 45.60 12.09
N VAL A 175 18.73 45.06 12.17
CA VAL A 175 17.98 44.15 11.23
C VAL A 175 18.75 43.03 10.48
N GLN A 176 18.42 41.74 10.75
CA GLN A 176 18.06 40.70 9.73
C GLN A 176 17.67 39.32 10.32
N GLU A 177 17.01 38.48 9.51
CA GLU A 177 16.69 37.06 9.74
C GLU A 177 17.95 36.16 9.64
N PRO A 178 17.95 34.93 10.21
CA PRO A 178 18.15 33.71 9.40
C PRO A 178 17.41 32.46 10.02
N SER A 179 17.54 31.19 9.59
CA SER A 179 18.62 30.52 8.84
C SER A 179 18.22 29.24 8.10
N SER A 180 18.71 29.11 6.87
CA SER A 180 18.93 27.85 6.15
C SER A 180 20.16 27.09 6.69
N LEU A 181 20.34 25.83 6.25
CA LEU A 181 21.47 24.99 6.66
C LEU A 181 22.80 25.53 6.13
N ASN A 182 23.78 25.72 7.02
CA ASN A 182 25.10 26.24 6.67
C ASN A 182 25.95 25.22 5.92
N ILE A 183 26.44 25.62 4.74
CA ILE A 183 27.65 25.08 4.10
C ILE A 183 28.78 26.08 4.40
N ASP A 184 29.96 25.62 4.82
CA ASP A 184 31.09 26.46 5.19
C ASP A 184 31.66 27.26 4.00
N ALA A 185 31.08 28.43 3.72
CA ALA A 185 31.44 29.30 2.59
C ALA A 185 32.77 30.07 2.75
N ALA A 186 33.52 29.84 3.83
CA ALA A 186 34.73 30.61 4.17
C ALA A 186 36.02 30.13 3.48
N LYS A 187 35.95 29.18 2.53
CA LYS A 187 37.15 28.64 1.87
C LYS A 187 36.98 28.21 0.41
N LEU A 188 35.93 28.69 -0.24
CA LEU A 188 35.61 28.33 -1.62
C LEU A 188 35.16 29.56 -2.45
N PRO A 189 35.39 29.53 -3.77
CA PRO A 189 34.86 30.48 -4.75
C PRO A 189 33.32 30.53 -4.80
N PRO A 190 32.72 31.53 -5.48
CA PRO A 190 31.27 31.60 -5.68
C PRO A 190 30.74 30.32 -6.34
N HIS A 191 29.87 29.62 -5.62
CA HIS A 191 29.22 28.40 -6.07
C HIS A 191 27.72 28.54 -5.82
N ALA A 192 26.94 28.31 -6.87
CA ALA A 192 25.48 28.26 -6.81
C ALA A 192 25.02 26.82 -6.58
N VAL A 193 23.95 26.65 -5.81
CA VAL A 193 23.37 25.34 -5.51
C VAL A 193 22.10 25.20 -6.35
N LEU A 194 22.12 24.29 -7.31
CA LEU A 194 20.98 24.02 -8.18
C LEU A 194 20.01 23.09 -7.45
N GLU A 195 18.87 23.64 -7.01
CA GLU A 195 17.81 22.92 -6.31
C GLU A 195 16.76 22.31 -7.27
N MET A 196 15.97 21.35 -6.78
CA MET A 196 14.86 20.74 -7.53
C MET A 196 13.74 21.76 -7.82
N PRO A 197 13.50 22.13 -9.09
CA PRO A 197 12.54 23.18 -9.45
C PRO A 197 11.08 22.70 -9.34
N ALA A 198 10.18 23.62 -8.98
CA ALA A 198 8.75 23.38 -8.94
C ALA A 198 8.10 23.44 -10.34
N LEU A 199 8.38 22.43 -11.20
CA LEU A 199 7.88 22.38 -12.58
C LEU A 199 6.35 22.23 -12.72
N SER A 200 5.61 22.01 -11.63
CA SER A 200 4.16 22.20 -11.62
C SER A 200 3.65 22.64 -10.23
N PRO A 201 2.55 23.42 -10.15
CA PRO A 201 1.99 23.91 -8.88
C PRO A 201 1.34 22.82 -8.00
N THR A 202 1.41 21.54 -8.41
CA THR A 202 0.95 20.39 -7.60
C THR A 202 2.09 19.40 -7.29
N MET A 203 3.34 19.74 -7.62
CA MET A 203 4.48 18.84 -7.47
C MET A 203 5.21 19.08 -6.15
N ASN A 204 5.28 18.05 -5.29
CA ASN A 204 6.10 18.06 -4.08
C ASN A 204 7.42 17.27 -4.26
N GLN A 205 7.50 16.41 -5.28
CA GLN A 205 8.59 15.45 -5.51
C GLN A 205 8.79 15.23 -7.02
N GLY A 206 10.02 14.99 -7.47
CA GLY A 206 10.36 14.70 -8.87
C GLY A 206 11.44 13.62 -9.02
N ASN A 207 11.49 12.98 -10.19
CA ASN A 207 12.49 11.95 -10.53
C ASN A 207 13.43 12.46 -11.64
N ILE A 208 14.73 12.23 -11.53
CA ILE A 208 15.68 12.57 -12.61
C ILE A 208 15.83 11.36 -13.52
N VAL A 209 15.26 11.43 -14.72
CA VAL A 209 15.31 10.35 -15.71
C VAL A 209 16.71 10.22 -16.28
N LYS A 210 17.32 11.36 -16.66
CA LYS A 210 18.58 11.40 -17.40
C LYS A 210 19.24 12.77 -17.29
N TRP A 211 20.56 12.78 -17.13
CA TRP A 211 21.38 13.98 -17.28
C TRP A 211 21.84 14.13 -18.74
N LEU A 212 21.75 15.35 -19.27
CA LEU A 212 22.21 15.69 -20.62
C LEU A 212 23.58 16.39 -20.59
N LYS A 213 23.88 17.11 -19.50
CA LYS A 213 25.18 17.72 -19.19
C LYS A 213 25.94 16.87 -18.16
N LYS A 214 27.27 16.83 -18.26
CA LYS A 214 28.20 16.11 -17.38
C LYS A 214 28.97 17.05 -16.46
N GLU A 215 29.58 16.49 -15.41
CA GLU A 215 30.43 17.25 -14.50
C GLU A 215 31.63 17.90 -15.23
N GLY A 216 31.66 19.22 -15.25
CA GLY A 216 32.64 20.05 -15.95
C GLY A 216 32.15 20.68 -17.25
N ASP A 217 30.95 20.33 -17.73
CA ASP A 217 30.38 20.93 -18.94
C ASP A 217 29.94 22.39 -18.67
N LYS A 218 30.15 23.25 -19.68
CA LYS A 218 29.60 24.61 -19.71
C LYS A 218 28.08 24.57 -19.96
N ILE A 219 27.35 25.40 -19.23
CA ILE A 219 25.92 25.66 -19.33
C ILE A 219 25.74 27.12 -19.77
N GLU A 220 24.91 27.33 -20.79
CA GLU A 220 24.49 28.66 -21.25
C GLU A 220 22.98 28.84 -20.96
N VAL A 221 22.48 30.08 -20.96
CA VAL A 221 21.06 30.35 -20.65
C VAL A 221 20.16 29.66 -21.69
N GLY A 222 19.24 28.81 -21.23
CA GLY A 222 18.37 27.99 -22.08
C GLY A 222 18.94 26.61 -22.47
N ASP A 223 20.13 26.22 -21.99
CA ASP A 223 20.60 24.83 -22.16
C ASP A 223 19.82 23.87 -21.25
N VAL A 224 19.40 22.72 -21.79
CA VAL A 224 18.74 21.67 -21.01
C VAL A 224 19.77 20.85 -20.24
N ILE A 225 19.63 20.84 -18.91
CA ILE A 225 20.54 20.15 -17.99
C ILE A 225 20.15 18.68 -17.83
N CYS A 226 18.87 18.41 -17.54
CA CYS A 226 18.35 17.07 -17.27
C CYS A 226 16.85 16.93 -17.61
N GLU A 227 16.43 15.69 -17.81
CA GLU A 227 15.03 15.29 -18.02
C GLU A 227 14.42 14.89 -16.66
N ILE A 228 13.37 15.60 -16.22
CA ILE A 228 12.68 15.38 -14.95
C ILE A 228 11.30 14.75 -15.22
N GLU A 229 11.05 13.56 -14.68
CA GLU A 229 9.73 12.92 -14.70
C GLU A 229 8.91 13.41 -13.50
N THR A 230 7.81 14.09 -13.79
CA THR A 230 6.82 14.59 -12.84
C THR A 230 5.60 13.66 -12.77
N ASP A 231 4.64 13.98 -11.90
CA ASP A 231 3.37 13.23 -11.78
C ASP A 231 2.50 13.25 -13.06
N LYS A 232 2.75 14.20 -13.97
CA LYS A 232 1.91 14.48 -15.16
C LYS A 232 2.65 14.42 -16.49
N ALA A 233 3.95 14.68 -16.52
CA ALA A 233 4.77 14.67 -17.74
C ALA A 233 6.27 14.50 -17.43
N THR A 234 7.02 13.97 -18.39
CA THR A 234 8.47 14.20 -18.46
C THR A 234 8.69 15.60 -19.02
N LEU A 235 9.44 16.43 -18.31
CA LEU A 235 9.75 17.81 -18.65
C LEU A 235 11.26 18.02 -18.68
N GLU A 236 11.72 18.81 -19.64
CA GLU A 236 13.11 19.19 -19.80
C GLU A 236 13.41 20.39 -18.89
N HIS A 237 14.43 20.29 -18.02
CA HIS A 237 14.84 21.39 -17.17
C HIS A 237 15.93 22.23 -17.84
N GLU A 238 15.55 23.42 -18.30
CA GLU A 238 16.46 24.44 -18.82
C GLU A 238 17.12 25.24 -17.68
N CYS A 239 18.38 25.65 -17.89
CA CYS A 239 19.07 26.55 -16.96
C CYS A 239 18.74 28.02 -17.25
N LEU A 240 18.52 28.79 -16.19
CA LEU A 240 18.33 30.24 -16.26
C LEU A 240 19.63 31.04 -16.04
N GLU A 241 20.72 30.37 -15.66
CA GLU A 241 21.99 30.96 -15.23
C GLU A 241 23.16 30.41 -16.06
N GLU A 242 24.21 31.23 -16.26
CA GLU A 242 25.42 30.81 -16.96
C GLU A 242 26.43 30.22 -15.97
N GLY A 243 27.12 29.13 -16.34
CA GLY A 243 28.17 28.56 -15.48
C GLY A 243 28.66 27.18 -15.91
N PHE A 244 29.35 26.49 -15.00
CA PHE A 244 29.88 25.15 -15.17
C PHE A 244 29.26 24.20 -14.15
N LEU A 245 28.89 22.98 -14.59
CA LEU A 245 28.35 21.96 -13.70
C LEU A 245 29.47 21.32 -12.85
N ALA A 246 29.74 21.83 -11.64
CA ALA A 246 30.91 21.41 -10.87
C ALA A 246 30.80 19.99 -10.30
N LYS A 247 29.62 19.61 -9.76
CA LYS A 247 29.36 18.28 -9.20
C LYS A 247 27.87 17.93 -9.19
N ILE A 248 27.53 16.70 -9.54
CA ILE A 248 26.17 16.17 -9.44
C ILE A 248 26.00 15.49 -8.07
N LEU A 249 25.00 15.93 -7.30
CA LEU A 249 24.68 15.35 -5.98
C LEU A 249 23.63 14.22 -6.11
N ALA A 250 22.68 14.38 -7.06
CA ALA A 250 21.65 13.39 -7.37
C ALA A 250 21.94 12.68 -8.72
N PRO A 251 22.42 11.42 -8.72
CA PRO A 251 22.81 10.72 -9.96
C PRO A 251 21.61 10.38 -10.87
N GLU A 252 21.90 10.01 -12.13
CA GLU A 252 20.90 9.53 -13.09
C GLU A 252 20.02 8.41 -12.51
N GLY A 253 18.70 8.51 -12.68
CA GLY A 253 17.73 7.53 -12.17
C GLY A 253 17.40 7.66 -10.69
N SER A 254 17.81 8.75 -10.03
CA SER A 254 17.40 9.10 -8.66
C SER A 254 15.90 9.44 -8.61
N LYS A 255 15.24 9.00 -7.52
CA LYS A 255 13.77 8.99 -7.37
C LYS A 255 13.33 9.67 -6.10
N ASP A 256 12.12 10.20 -6.13
CA ASP A 256 11.40 10.79 -4.99
C ASP A 256 12.18 11.96 -4.33
N ILE A 257 12.91 12.77 -5.12
CA ILE A 257 13.62 13.98 -4.65
C ILE A 257 12.60 15.08 -4.38
N ALA A 258 12.63 15.69 -3.20
CA ALA A 258 11.70 16.77 -2.84
C ALA A 258 12.05 18.09 -3.54
N VAL A 259 11.03 18.90 -3.86
CA VAL A 259 11.23 20.27 -4.37
C VAL A 259 12.04 21.09 -3.36
N GLY A 260 13.03 21.85 -3.84
CA GLY A 260 13.98 22.57 -2.99
C GLY A 260 15.16 21.74 -2.46
N GLN A 261 15.30 20.45 -2.80
CA GLN A 261 16.54 19.71 -2.47
C GLN A 261 17.66 19.99 -3.48
N PRO A 262 18.93 20.08 -3.03
CA PRO A 262 20.07 20.36 -3.90
C PRO A 262 20.39 19.17 -4.81
N ILE A 263 20.26 19.38 -6.13
CA ILE A 263 20.50 18.39 -7.18
C ILE A 263 21.97 18.40 -7.62
N ALA A 264 22.55 19.59 -7.79
CA ALA A 264 23.91 19.78 -8.26
C ALA A 264 24.50 21.11 -7.75
N ILE A 265 25.81 21.28 -7.91
CA ILE A 265 26.51 22.53 -7.64
C ILE A 265 27.00 23.09 -8.97
N THR A 266 26.64 24.33 -9.27
CA THR A 266 27.11 25.11 -10.42
C THR A 266 28.10 26.17 -9.95
N VAL A 267 29.02 26.57 -10.82
CA VAL A 267 30.10 27.51 -10.51
C VAL A 267 30.34 28.42 -11.71
N GLU A 268 30.48 29.72 -11.49
CA GLU A 268 30.59 30.71 -12.58
C GLU A 268 31.91 30.57 -13.37
N ASP A 269 33.02 30.30 -12.69
CA ASP A 269 34.36 30.22 -13.27
C ASP A 269 34.90 28.80 -13.47
N SER A 270 35.52 28.54 -14.62
CA SER A 270 36.08 27.21 -14.98
C SER A 270 37.22 26.74 -14.07
N ASN A 271 37.89 27.66 -13.36
CA ASN A 271 39.01 27.33 -12.46
C ASN A 271 38.54 26.75 -11.12
N ASP A 272 37.28 26.95 -10.79
CA ASP A 272 36.72 26.72 -9.46
C ASP A 272 35.97 25.37 -9.35
N ILE A 273 35.78 24.71 -10.49
CA ILE A 273 35.36 23.30 -10.62
C ILE A 273 36.27 22.38 -9.79
N GLU A 274 37.58 22.63 -9.77
CA GLU A 274 38.54 21.83 -8.99
C GLU A 274 38.49 22.14 -7.48
N ALA A 275 38.15 23.39 -7.11
CA ALA A 275 37.98 23.79 -5.71
C ALA A 275 36.77 23.08 -5.06
N VAL A 276 35.61 23.05 -5.74
CA VAL A 276 34.39 22.36 -5.27
C VAL A 276 34.55 20.84 -5.28
N LYS A 277 35.28 20.27 -6.25
CA LYS A 277 35.64 18.84 -6.22
C LYS A 277 36.55 18.50 -5.03
N THR A 278 37.40 19.43 -4.58
CA THR A 278 38.34 19.24 -3.47
C THR A 278 37.69 19.44 -2.09
N SER A 279 36.76 20.39 -1.91
CA SER A 279 36.13 20.65 -0.61
C SER A 279 35.18 19.55 -0.13
N VAL A 280 34.42 18.95 -1.05
CA VAL A 280 33.59 17.77 -0.75
C VAL A 280 34.46 16.51 -0.54
N THR A 281 35.79 16.61 -0.72
CA THR A 281 36.71 15.46 -0.75
C THR A 281 38.03 15.72 0.02
N GLY A 282 37.99 16.19 1.28
CA GLY A 282 39.26 16.37 2.02
C GLY A 282 39.31 16.71 3.51
N LYS A 283 39.34 15.67 4.36
CA LYS A 283 40.25 15.53 5.53
C LYS A 283 40.56 14.03 5.61
N LEU A 284 41.79 13.50 5.53
CA LEU A 284 43.19 14.00 5.59
C LEU A 284 44.07 13.10 4.66
N PRO A 285 45.41 13.30 4.50
CA PRO A 285 46.05 14.43 3.83
C PRO A 285 47.16 14.02 2.80
N VAL A 286 47.47 14.91 1.83
CA VAL A 286 48.82 15.22 1.26
C VAL A 286 49.66 14.02 0.69
N LYS A 287 50.00 13.96 -0.61
CA LYS A 287 50.87 14.93 -1.30
C LYS A 287 50.90 14.83 -2.85
N GLU A 288 50.77 16.00 -3.51
CA GLU A 288 51.37 16.51 -4.77
C GLU A 288 52.18 15.53 -5.68
N GLU A 289 51.82 15.37 -6.96
CA GLU A 289 52.27 16.17 -8.15
C GLU A 289 53.76 15.98 -8.54
N LYS A 290 54.18 15.91 -9.82
CA LYS A 290 53.55 15.82 -11.15
C LYS A 290 54.64 15.38 -12.16
N SER A 291 54.34 14.66 -13.25
CA SER A 291 54.97 14.74 -14.60
C SER A 291 54.93 13.44 -15.44
N THR A 292 54.85 13.64 -16.76
CA THR A 292 55.26 12.76 -17.88
C THR A 292 55.97 13.66 -18.91
N PRO A 293 56.73 13.19 -19.95
CA PRO A 293 56.86 11.81 -20.49
C PRO A 293 58.31 11.35 -20.88
N HIS A 294 58.43 10.12 -21.42
CA HIS A 294 59.58 9.53 -22.18
C HIS A 294 60.91 9.28 -21.40
N GLU A 295 61.79 8.31 -21.72
CA GLU A 295 61.86 7.29 -22.79
C GLU A 295 62.54 5.97 -22.29
N ALA A 296 62.50 4.91 -23.11
CA ALA A 296 62.85 3.51 -22.86
C ALA A 296 64.26 3.16 -22.32
N LYS A 297 64.36 2.03 -21.57
CA LYS A 297 64.94 0.76 -22.11
C LYS A 297 64.74 -0.48 -21.21
N THR A 298 64.33 -1.56 -21.90
CA THR A 298 64.55 -3.00 -21.71
C THR A 298 65.45 -3.48 -20.55
N GLU A 299 64.96 -4.44 -19.73
CA GLU A 299 65.48 -5.82 -19.77
C GLU A 299 64.57 -6.86 -19.10
N VAL A 300 64.72 -8.12 -19.54
CA VAL A 300 63.86 -9.25 -19.18
C VAL A 300 64.44 -10.01 -18.00
N ASN A 301 63.64 -10.27 -16.96
CA ASN A 301 63.88 -11.42 -16.10
C ASN A 301 62.57 -12.13 -15.73
N LYS A 302 62.43 -13.37 -16.22
CA LYS A 302 61.21 -14.18 -16.13
C LYS A 302 61.24 -15.00 -14.83
N SER A 303 61.05 -14.35 -13.69
CA SER A 303 60.90 -15.05 -12.40
C SER A 303 59.53 -15.74 -12.33
N LYS A 304 59.53 -17.08 -12.24
CA LYS A 304 58.31 -17.84 -11.96
C LYS A 304 57.93 -17.63 -10.49
N SER A 305 56.89 -16.84 -10.21
CA SER A 305 56.31 -16.71 -8.86
C SER A 305 55.46 -17.93 -8.51
N GLY A 306 56.11 -19.04 -8.18
CA GLY A 306 55.44 -20.22 -7.64
C GLY A 306 54.94 -19.96 -6.22
N PHE A 307 53.61 -19.93 -6.04
CA PHE A 307 52.97 -19.95 -4.72
C PHE A 307 52.87 -21.40 -4.22
N THR A 308 52.98 -21.60 -2.91
CA THR A 308 52.95 -22.95 -2.31
C THR A 308 51.54 -23.37 -1.88
N ARG A 309 50.64 -22.40 -1.66
CA ARG A 309 49.25 -22.63 -1.24
C ARG A 309 48.30 -21.60 -1.85
N ILE A 310 47.03 -21.99 -2.03
CA ILE A 310 45.95 -21.10 -2.46
C ILE A 310 44.92 -21.05 -1.32
N SER A 311 44.47 -19.85 -0.93
CA SER A 311 43.36 -19.71 0.02
C SER A 311 42.02 -20.15 -0.60
N PRO A 312 41.07 -20.74 0.16
CA PRO A 312 39.81 -21.23 -0.41
C PRO A 312 39.02 -20.17 -1.21
N SER A 313 39.00 -18.93 -0.73
CA SER A 313 38.35 -17.80 -1.42
C SER A 313 39.09 -17.36 -2.69
N ALA A 314 40.42 -17.38 -2.71
CA ALA A 314 41.19 -17.12 -3.93
C ALA A 314 40.92 -18.20 -4.98
N LYS A 315 40.83 -19.48 -4.56
CA LYS A 315 40.55 -20.60 -5.46
C LYS A 315 39.20 -20.46 -6.18
N LEU A 316 38.15 -20.03 -5.46
CA LEU A 316 36.83 -19.76 -6.04
C LEU A 316 36.88 -18.63 -7.09
N LEU A 317 37.45 -17.47 -6.74
CA LEU A 317 37.55 -16.33 -7.66
C LEU A 317 38.36 -16.64 -8.92
N ILE A 318 39.43 -17.43 -8.81
CA ILE A 318 40.22 -17.90 -9.96
C ILE A 318 39.36 -18.76 -10.89
N THR A 319 38.53 -19.66 -10.35
CA THR A 319 37.63 -20.50 -11.16
C THR A 319 36.45 -19.73 -11.75
N GLU A 320 35.91 -18.73 -11.04
CA GLU A 320 34.80 -17.89 -11.51
C GLU A 320 35.23 -16.94 -12.64
N HIS A 321 36.43 -16.37 -12.55
CA HIS A 321 36.96 -15.41 -13.53
C HIS A 321 37.91 -16.02 -14.58
N GLY A 322 38.13 -17.35 -14.55
CA GLY A 322 38.92 -18.06 -15.57
C GLY A 322 40.40 -17.68 -15.63
N LEU A 323 40.98 -17.23 -14.51
CA LEU A 323 42.36 -16.75 -14.45
C LEU A 323 43.36 -17.92 -14.40
N ASP A 324 44.50 -17.80 -15.08
CA ASP A 324 45.62 -18.74 -14.86
C ASP A 324 46.30 -18.39 -13.53
N ALA A 325 46.13 -19.28 -12.54
CA ALA A 325 46.77 -19.14 -11.23
C ALA A 325 48.28 -18.91 -11.34
N SER A 326 48.94 -19.50 -12.34
CA SER A 326 50.39 -19.40 -12.59
C SER A 326 50.88 -17.98 -12.91
N SER A 327 49.97 -17.09 -13.29
CA SER A 327 50.25 -15.68 -13.61
C SER A 327 50.15 -14.73 -12.40
N LEU A 328 49.68 -15.22 -11.26
CA LEU A 328 49.36 -14.42 -10.08
C LEU A 328 50.53 -14.39 -9.08
N LEU A 329 50.76 -13.22 -8.48
CA LEU A 329 51.74 -13.02 -7.41
C LEU A 329 51.04 -13.23 -6.05
N ALA A 330 51.57 -14.13 -5.23
CA ALA A 330 51.03 -14.39 -3.89
C ALA A 330 51.69 -13.50 -2.83
N SER A 331 50.89 -12.67 -2.16
CA SER A 331 51.34 -11.73 -1.12
C SER A 331 51.27 -12.34 0.30
N GLY A 332 50.54 -13.45 0.48
CA GLY A 332 50.22 -13.98 1.80
C GLY A 332 51.34 -14.78 2.49
N PRO A 333 51.26 -14.93 3.84
CA PRO A 333 52.24 -15.67 4.63
C PRO A 333 52.55 -17.06 4.07
N ARG A 334 53.84 -17.43 4.06
CA ARG A 334 54.39 -18.66 3.43
C ARG A 334 54.12 -18.79 1.92
N GLY A 335 53.94 -17.67 1.20
CA GLY A 335 53.66 -17.70 -0.25
C GLY A 335 52.28 -18.26 -0.55
N THR A 336 51.28 -17.79 0.19
CA THR A 336 49.87 -18.18 0.02
C THR A 336 49.12 -17.14 -0.79
N LEU A 337 48.45 -17.56 -1.87
CA LEU A 337 47.64 -16.66 -2.70
C LEU A 337 46.35 -16.24 -1.96
N LEU A 338 46.21 -14.94 -1.70
CA LEU A 338 45.11 -14.33 -0.94
C LEU A 338 43.96 -13.86 -1.85
N LYS A 339 42.80 -13.58 -1.25
CA LYS A 339 41.64 -12.98 -1.95
C LYS A 339 42.00 -11.63 -2.57
N GLY A 340 42.81 -10.81 -1.88
CA GLY A 340 43.26 -9.50 -2.36
C GLY A 340 44.03 -9.63 -3.69
N ASP A 341 45.08 -10.45 -3.71
CA ASP A 341 45.92 -10.73 -4.87
C ASP A 341 45.12 -11.05 -6.15
N VAL A 342 44.05 -11.84 -6.03
CA VAL A 342 43.16 -12.19 -7.16
C VAL A 342 42.28 -11.01 -7.57
N LEU A 343 41.71 -10.27 -6.62
CA LEU A 343 40.92 -9.07 -6.91
C LEU A 343 41.75 -7.96 -7.55
N ASP A 344 43.01 -7.81 -7.15
CA ASP A 344 43.92 -6.81 -7.72
C ASP A 344 44.42 -7.22 -9.11
N ALA A 345 44.53 -8.52 -9.39
CA ALA A 345 44.74 -9.03 -10.76
C ALA A 345 43.52 -8.77 -11.68
N ILE A 346 42.30 -8.96 -11.16
CA ILE A 346 41.05 -8.62 -11.87
C ILE A 346 40.99 -7.11 -12.17
N LYS A 347 41.24 -6.26 -11.16
CA LYS A 347 41.25 -4.79 -11.30
C LYS A 347 42.33 -4.28 -12.24
N SER A 348 43.50 -4.92 -12.28
CA SER A 348 44.63 -4.53 -13.15
C SER A 348 44.52 -5.08 -14.58
N GLY A 349 43.43 -5.77 -14.93
CA GLY A 349 43.16 -6.25 -16.29
C GLY A 349 44.11 -7.33 -16.80
N LYS A 350 45.00 -7.86 -15.95
CA LYS A 350 45.99 -8.89 -16.32
C LYS A 350 45.35 -10.28 -16.30
N GLY A 351 44.62 -10.62 -17.36
CA GLY A 351 44.19 -12.01 -17.56
C GLY A 351 42.91 -12.21 -18.35
N SER A 352 42.81 -11.70 -19.57
CA SER A 352 41.83 -12.23 -20.55
C SER A 352 42.43 -12.31 -21.95
N ALA A 353 42.98 -13.48 -22.26
CA ALA A 353 43.29 -13.90 -23.62
C ALA A 353 42.38 -15.11 -23.91
N GLY A 354 41.34 -14.92 -24.71
CA GLY A 354 40.28 -15.91 -24.86
C GLY A 354 40.53 -16.97 -25.92
N ALA A 355 39.71 -18.03 -25.91
CA ALA A 355 39.24 -18.73 -27.11
C ALA A 355 38.05 -19.65 -26.80
N SER A 356 37.18 -19.82 -27.79
CA SER A 356 35.98 -20.68 -27.77
C SER A 356 36.30 -22.15 -28.08
N SER A 357 35.51 -23.11 -27.57
CA SER A 357 34.84 -24.12 -28.43
C SER A 357 33.95 -25.15 -27.69
N THR A 358 32.97 -25.65 -28.44
CA THR A 358 31.96 -26.69 -28.15
C THR A 358 32.47 -28.08 -27.76
N VAL A 359 31.64 -28.89 -27.07
CA VAL A 359 31.13 -30.22 -27.55
C VAL A 359 30.02 -30.81 -26.64
N LYS A 360 29.11 -31.59 -27.23
CA LYS A 360 27.95 -32.29 -26.64
C LYS A 360 28.31 -33.52 -25.78
N LYS A 361 27.50 -33.85 -24.75
CA LYS A 361 26.91 -35.22 -24.56
C LYS A 361 25.86 -35.33 -23.44
N SER A 362 25.03 -36.37 -23.52
CA SER A 362 24.01 -36.84 -22.55
C SER A 362 23.94 -38.40 -22.61
N PRO A 363 23.06 -39.08 -21.85
CA PRO A 363 23.06 -39.34 -20.39
C PRO A 363 23.38 -40.86 -20.11
N PRO A 364 23.17 -41.52 -18.92
CA PRO A 364 21.83 -41.80 -18.32
C PRO A 364 21.70 -41.95 -16.77
N GLN A 365 20.54 -41.52 -16.25
CA GLN A 365 19.62 -42.20 -15.29
C GLN A 365 20.10 -43.12 -14.13
N ALA A 366 19.73 -42.78 -12.86
CA ALA A 366 19.14 -43.69 -11.85
C ALA A 366 18.62 -42.98 -10.57
N GLN A 367 17.46 -43.40 -10.04
CA GLN A 367 16.92 -43.20 -8.67
C GLN A 367 16.94 -44.58 -7.94
N PRO A 368 16.70 -44.76 -6.60
CA PRO A 368 15.81 -43.98 -5.73
C PRO A 368 16.13 -43.81 -4.21
N ARG A 369 15.34 -42.92 -3.56
CA ARG A 369 14.80 -42.92 -2.18
C ARG A 369 15.59 -43.50 -0.98
N SER A 370 15.72 -42.69 0.08
CA SER A 370 15.39 -43.10 1.46
C SER A 370 14.97 -41.89 2.31
N SER A 371 14.27 -42.14 3.42
CA SER A 371 13.63 -41.16 4.29
C SER A 371 14.01 -41.36 5.76
N SER A 372 14.21 -40.29 6.52
CA SER A 372 14.11 -40.32 7.99
C SER A 372 13.88 -38.91 8.58
N SER A 373 13.46 -38.88 9.85
CA SER A 373 12.71 -37.79 10.47
C SER A 373 13.49 -36.95 11.50
N ALA A 374 13.16 -35.66 11.53
CA ALA A 374 13.08 -34.74 12.68
C ALA A 374 14.00 -34.90 13.90
N SER A 375 14.72 -33.81 14.23
CA SER A 375 14.91 -33.32 15.60
C SER A 375 15.18 -31.80 15.57
N GLU A 376 14.84 -31.12 16.67
CA GLU A 376 14.68 -29.66 16.75
C GLU A 376 16.01 -28.90 16.89
N SER A 377 16.02 -27.61 16.52
CA SER A 377 16.70 -26.56 17.29
C SER A 377 16.30 -25.16 16.80
N VAL A 378 15.80 -24.34 17.73
CA VAL A 378 15.70 -22.89 17.52
C VAL A 378 17.11 -22.34 17.54
N GLY A 379 17.62 -21.97 16.36
CA GLY A 379 18.94 -21.39 16.18
C GLY A 379 18.87 -20.28 15.14
N THR A 380 19.54 -19.17 15.43
CA THR A 380 19.75 -17.99 14.57
C THR A 380 19.64 -18.32 13.08
N ARG A 381 18.65 -17.71 12.40
CA ARG A 381 18.38 -17.87 10.97
C ARG A 381 19.57 -17.34 10.17
N LYS A 382 20.61 -18.19 10.02
CA LYS A 382 21.55 -18.12 8.91
C LYS A 382 20.69 -18.04 7.67
N GLN A 383 20.73 -16.91 7.00
CA GLN A 383 19.97 -16.72 5.77
C GLN A 383 20.36 -17.87 4.84
N GLN A 384 19.38 -18.75 4.61
CA GLN A 384 19.34 -19.48 3.36
C GLN A 384 19.43 -18.44 2.25
N SER A 385 19.96 -18.83 1.09
CA SER A 385 19.77 -18.07 -0.14
C SER A 385 18.29 -18.13 -0.50
N ASP A 386 17.47 -17.39 0.24
CA ASP A 386 16.04 -17.23 0.03
C ASP A 386 15.92 -16.49 -1.30
N SER A 387 15.62 -17.24 -2.36
CA SER A 387 15.59 -16.74 -3.73
C SER A 387 14.32 -15.93 -3.97
N PHE A 388 14.33 -14.68 -3.48
CA PHE A 388 13.35 -13.66 -3.83
C PHE A 388 13.93 -12.69 -4.86
N GLU A 389 13.06 -12.17 -5.72
CA GLU A 389 13.40 -11.15 -6.72
C GLU A 389 12.47 -9.96 -6.48
N ASP A 390 13.03 -8.81 -6.11
CA ASP A 390 12.26 -7.60 -5.83
C ASP A 390 11.87 -6.90 -7.14
N GLN A 391 10.59 -7.01 -7.51
CA GLN A 391 10.05 -6.29 -8.67
C GLN A 391 9.52 -4.91 -8.27
N PRO A 392 10.03 -3.79 -8.83
CA PRO A 392 9.58 -2.46 -8.48
C PRO A 392 8.15 -2.20 -8.96
N ASN A 393 7.31 -1.67 -8.06
CA ASN A 393 5.92 -1.30 -8.40
C ASN A 393 5.87 -0.11 -9.36
N SER A 394 5.08 -0.22 -10.43
CA SER A 394 4.76 0.89 -11.33
C SER A 394 3.94 1.98 -10.61
N GLN A 395 4.05 3.24 -11.07
CA GLN A 395 3.34 4.36 -10.45
C GLN A 395 1.82 4.18 -10.47
N ILE A 396 1.26 3.67 -11.57
CA ILE A 396 -0.17 3.31 -11.69
C ILE A 396 -0.56 2.28 -10.61
N ARG A 397 0.28 1.27 -10.36
CA ARG A 397 0.02 0.24 -9.33
C ARG A 397 0.08 0.83 -7.92
N LYS A 398 1.00 1.75 -7.63
CA LYS A 398 1.04 2.49 -6.35
C LYS A 398 -0.26 3.28 -6.12
N VAL A 399 -0.74 4.01 -7.12
CA VAL A 399 -2.00 4.80 -7.03
C VAL A 399 -3.22 3.91 -6.83
N ILE A 400 -3.33 2.79 -7.58
CA ILE A 400 -4.42 1.82 -7.41
C ILE A 400 -4.37 1.20 -5.99
N ALA A 401 -3.19 0.83 -5.49
CA ALA A 401 -3.04 0.27 -4.15
C ALA A 401 -3.49 1.26 -3.07
N LYS A 402 -3.12 2.54 -3.17
CA LYS A 402 -3.57 3.60 -2.24
C LYS A 402 -5.10 3.73 -2.24
N ARG A 403 -5.74 3.83 -3.42
CA ARG A 403 -7.20 3.96 -3.53
C ARG A 403 -7.98 2.74 -3.02
N LEU A 404 -7.48 1.53 -3.29
CA LEU A 404 -8.10 0.29 -2.79
C LEU A 404 -7.99 0.19 -1.26
N LEU A 405 -6.86 0.61 -0.68
CA LEU A 405 -6.66 0.64 0.76
C LEU A 405 -7.61 1.66 1.43
N GLU A 406 -7.64 2.89 0.92
CA GLU A 406 -8.52 3.97 1.34
C GLU A 406 -10.00 3.56 1.31
N SER A 407 -10.48 3.01 0.18
CA SER A 407 -11.83 2.48 0.08
C SER A 407 -12.11 1.37 1.10
N LYS A 408 -11.15 0.47 1.33
CA LYS A 408 -11.39 -0.68 2.20
C LYS A 408 -11.35 -0.34 3.69
N GLN A 409 -10.64 0.71 4.06
CA GLN A 409 -10.57 1.23 5.42
C GLN A 409 -11.76 2.14 5.75
N ASN A 410 -12.16 3.03 4.82
CA ASN A 410 -13.15 4.07 5.09
C ASN A 410 -14.60 3.61 4.81
N THR A 411 -14.83 2.80 3.77
CA THR A 411 -16.18 2.43 3.33
C THR A 411 -16.70 1.17 4.04
N PRO A 412 -17.79 1.23 4.83
CA PRO A 412 -18.40 0.05 5.43
C PRO A 412 -19.09 -0.81 4.37
N HIS A 413 -18.40 -1.87 3.91
CA HIS A 413 -18.89 -2.74 2.84
C HIS A 413 -19.99 -3.71 3.32
N LEU A 414 -21.21 -3.55 2.81
CA LEU A 414 -22.27 -4.56 2.78
C LEU A 414 -22.07 -5.48 1.57
N TYR A 415 -22.36 -6.78 1.72
CA TYR A 415 -22.35 -7.75 0.62
C TYR A 415 -23.70 -8.46 0.50
N LEU A 416 -24.29 -8.44 -0.69
CA LEU A 416 -25.53 -9.16 -1.02
C LEU A 416 -25.27 -10.08 -2.22
N SER A 417 -25.75 -11.31 -2.16
CA SER A 417 -25.55 -12.33 -3.21
C SER A 417 -26.90 -12.86 -3.68
N SER A 418 -27.07 -13.02 -4.99
CA SER A 418 -28.25 -13.63 -5.60
C SER A 418 -27.86 -14.46 -6.83
N ASP A 419 -28.56 -15.56 -7.05
CA ASP A 419 -28.37 -16.40 -8.24
C ASP A 419 -29.46 -16.09 -9.26
N VAL A 420 -29.05 -15.80 -10.50
CA VAL A 420 -29.96 -15.51 -11.61
C VAL A 420 -29.89 -16.59 -12.69
N ILE A 421 -31.05 -16.85 -13.31
CA ILE A 421 -31.17 -17.78 -14.43
C ILE A 421 -30.81 -17.04 -15.73
N LEU A 422 -29.84 -17.57 -16.47
CA LEU A 422 -29.34 -16.99 -17.73
C LEU A 422 -30.06 -17.48 -18.98
N ASP A 423 -30.85 -18.55 -18.91
CA ASP A 423 -31.39 -19.18 -20.12
C ASP A 423 -32.27 -18.25 -20.99
N PRO A 424 -33.13 -17.37 -20.44
CA PRO A 424 -33.84 -16.34 -21.21
C PRO A 424 -32.87 -15.36 -21.92
N LEU A 425 -31.74 -15.04 -21.29
CA LEU A 425 -30.73 -14.13 -21.83
C LEU A 425 -29.99 -14.78 -22.98
N LEU A 426 -29.67 -16.07 -22.84
CA LEU A 426 -29.03 -16.87 -23.88
C LEU A 426 -29.95 -17.11 -25.08
N SER A 427 -31.26 -17.28 -24.89
CA SER A 427 -32.20 -17.36 -26.02
C SER A 427 -32.36 -16.01 -26.73
N PHE A 428 -32.61 -14.92 -25.99
CA PHE A 428 -32.72 -13.57 -26.55
C PHE A 428 -31.45 -13.16 -27.34
N ARG A 429 -30.26 -13.49 -26.82
CA ARG A 429 -29.00 -13.25 -27.52
C ARG A 429 -28.86 -14.03 -28.83
N LYS A 430 -29.39 -15.26 -28.91
CA LYS A 430 -29.44 -16.03 -30.17
C LYS A 430 -30.41 -15.36 -31.16
N GLU A 431 -31.60 -14.99 -30.71
CA GLU A 431 -32.59 -14.30 -31.55
C GLU A 431 -32.06 -12.98 -32.12
N LEU A 432 -31.36 -12.17 -31.34
CA LEU A 432 -30.74 -10.93 -31.82
C LEU A 432 -29.71 -11.17 -32.93
N LYS A 433 -28.94 -12.25 -32.81
CA LYS A 433 -27.96 -12.65 -33.83
C LYS A 433 -28.63 -13.20 -35.08
N GLU A 434 -29.68 -14.00 -34.94
CA GLU A 434 -30.37 -14.65 -36.07
C GLU A 434 -31.26 -13.68 -36.85
N LYS A 435 -31.97 -12.78 -36.18
CA LYS A 435 -32.95 -11.85 -36.80
C LYS A 435 -32.34 -10.55 -37.29
N TYR A 436 -31.26 -10.08 -36.65
CA TYR A 436 -30.71 -8.73 -36.86
C TYR A 436 -29.17 -8.69 -37.03
N ASP A 437 -28.47 -9.83 -37.01
CA ASP A 437 -26.99 -9.97 -37.00
C ASP A 437 -26.25 -9.11 -35.94
N VAL A 438 -26.94 -8.71 -34.87
CA VAL A 438 -26.32 -7.88 -33.82
C VAL A 438 -25.53 -8.76 -32.85
N LYS A 439 -24.20 -8.66 -32.91
CA LYS A 439 -23.27 -9.40 -32.03
C LYS A 439 -23.12 -8.74 -30.65
N VAL A 440 -24.10 -9.04 -29.80
CA VAL A 440 -24.15 -8.63 -28.38
C VAL A 440 -23.40 -9.63 -27.48
N SER A 441 -22.73 -9.14 -26.44
CA SER A 441 -22.11 -9.93 -25.37
C SER A 441 -23.07 -10.12 -24.18
N VAL A 442 -22.84 -11.13 -23.32
CA VAL A 442 -23.62 -11.26 -22.08
C VAL A 442 -23.42 -10.04 -21.17
N ASN A 443 -22.21 -9.49 -21.14
CA ASN A 443 -21.85 -8.32 -20.33
C ASN A 443 -22.66 -7.07 -20.73
N ASP A 444 -22.91 -6.88 -22.03
CA ASP A 444 -23.65 -5.73 -22.57
C ASP A 444 -25.11 -5.75 -22.07
N ILE A 445 -25.69 -6.95 -21.96
CA ILE A 445 -27.04 -7.16 -21.43
C ILE A 445 -27.05 -6.99 -19.91
N VAL A 446 -26.02 -7.46 -19.19
CA VAL A 446 -25.86 -7.22 -17.74
C VAL A 446 -25.77 -5.72 -17.44
N ILE A 447 -25.00 -4.94 -18.21
CA ILE A 447 -24.93 -3.48 -18.08
C ILE A 447 -26.32 -2.86 -18.22
N LYS A 448 -27.11 -3.26 -19.23
CA LYS A 448 -28.48 -2.76 -19.40
C LYS A 448 -29.42 -3.17 -18.26
N ALA A 449 -29.31 -4.41 -17.79
CA ALA A 449 -30.11 -4.93 -16.67
C ALA A 449 -29.85 -4.17 -15.36
N VAL A 450 -28.57 -3.84 -15.10
CA VAL A 450 -28.14 -3.02 -13.95
C VAL A 450 -28.61 -1.58 -14.11
N ALA A 451 -28.45 -0.97 -15.28
CA ALA A 451 -28.87 0.42 -15.51
C ALA A 451 -30.37 0.62 -15.23
N ILE A 452 -31.19 -0.35 -15.66
CA ILE A 452 -32.64 -0.33 -15.44
C ILE A 452 -33.00 -0.68 -13.98
N ALA A 453 -32.20 -1.52 -13.30
CA ALA A 453 -32.38 -1.75 -11.86
C ALA A 453 -32.10 -0.48 -11.05
N LEU A 454 -31.04 0.25 -11.36
CA LEU A 454 -30.71 1.56 -10.76
C LEU A 454 -31.79 2.61 -11.05
N LYS A 455 -32.33 2.66 -12.27
CA LYS A 455 -33.45 3.55 -12.63
C LYS A 455 -34.75 3.23 -11.87
N ASN A 456 -35.02 1.95 -11.62
CA ASN A 456 -36.19 1.49 -10.85
C ASN A 456 -36.03 1.73 -9.33
N VAL A 457 -34.79 1.83 -8.83
CA VAL A 457 -34.48 2.03 -7.42
C VAL A 457 -33.48 3.21 -7.32
N PRO A 458 -33.94 4.47 -7.46
CA PRO A 458 -33.06 5.63 -7.51
C PRO A 458 -32.24 5.82 -6.21
N GLU A 459 -32.75 5.33 -5.08
CA GLU A 459 -32.04 5.21 -3.79
C GLU A 459 -30.69 4.46 -3.92
N ALA A 460 -30.58 3.53 -4.87
CA ALA A 460 -29.35 2.77 -5.15
C ALA A 460 -28.38 3.48 -6.12
N ASN A 461 -28.82 4.54 -6.82
CA ASN A 461 -27.99 5.34 -7.73
C ASN A 461 -27.51 6.62 -7.04
N ALA A 462 -26.80 6.45 -5.93
CA ALA A 462 -26.31 7.54 -5.09
C ALA A 462 -24.85 7.33 -4.68
N PHE A 463 -24.22 8.36 -4.14
CA PHE A 463 -22.92 8.27 -3.49
C PHE A 463 -22.89 9.01 -2.16
N TRP A 464 -21.98 8.61 -1.28
CA TRP A 464 -21.72 9.30 -0.03
C TRP A 464 -20.71 10.43 -0.25
N SER A 465 -21.03 11.64 0.19
CA SER A 465 -20.11 12.77 0.17
C SER A 465 -19.54 13.01 1.56
N ASP A 466 -18.27 12.65 1.78
CA ASP A 466 -17.61 12.85 3.08
C ASP A 466 -17.47 14.34 3.45
N GLU A 467 -17.47 15.27 2.49
CA GLU A 467 -17.47 16.72 2.72
C GLU A 467 -18.76 17.23 3.39
N LYS A 468 -19.90 16.61 3.08
CA LYS A 468 -21.22 17.03 3.57
C LYS A 468 -21.80 16.11 4.64
N GLY A 469 -21.33 14.86 4.72
CA GLY A 469 -21.96 13.82 5.52
C GLY A 469 -23.35 13.42 4.99
N GLU A 470 -23.60 13.62 3.70
CA GLU A 470 -24.91 13.43 3.06
C GLU A 470 -24.84 12.44 1.88
N ILE A 471 -25.97 11.79 1.60
CA ILE A 471 -26.18 10.94 0.43
C ILE A 471 -26.57 11.83 -0.75
N ILE A 472 -25.78 11.83 -1.82
CA ILE A 472 -26.07 12.56 -3.05
C ILE A 472 -26.64 11.59 -4.08
N LEU A 473 -27.91 11.79 -4.45
CA LEU A 473 -28.60 11.05 -5.50
C LEU A 473 -28.14 11.53 -6.89
N CYS A 474 -27.87 10.59 -7.79
CA CYS A 474 -27.51 10.88 -9.18
C CYS A 474 -28.72 10.71 -10.12
N GLU A 475 -28.95 11.70 -10.99
CA GLU A 475 -29.98 11.60 -12.04
C GLU A 475 -29.51 10.75 -13.24
N SER A 476 -28.23 10.85 -13.62
CA SER A 476 -27.64 9.99 -14.66
C SER A 476 -27.26 8.62 -14.12
N VAL A 477 -27.38 7.59 -14.96
CA VAL A 477 -26.95 6.22 -14.66
C VAL A 477 -25.71 5.91 -15.50
N ASP A 478 -24.54 6.12 -14.91
CA ASP A 478 -23.24 6.01 -15.57
C ASP A 478 -22.48 4.78 -15.04
N ILE A 479 -22.28 3.77 -15.90
CA ILE A 479 -21.75 2.47 -15.48
C ILE A 479 -20.28 2.34 -15.86
N SER A 480 -19.41 2.26 -14.85
CA SER A 480 -18.00 1.87 -14.98
C SER A 480 -17.86 0.37 -15.20
N ILE A 481 -17.00 -0.03 -16.13
CA ILE A 481 -16.74 -1.43 -16.45
C ILE A 481 -15.28 -1.74 -16.14
N ALA A 482 -15.03 -2.70 -15.25
CA ALA A 482 -13.69 -3.10 -14.87
C ALA A 482 -13.03 -3.92 -15.99
N VAL A 483 -12.05 -3.32 -16.70
CA VAL A 483 -11.30 -3.95 -17.79
C VAL A 483 -9.85 -4.19 -17.33
N ALA A 484 -9.44 -5.45 -17.32
CA ALA A 484 -8.06 -5.83 -17.03
C ALA A 484 -7.13 -5.44 -18.19
N THR A 485 -6.02 -4.77 -17.86
CA THR A 485 -4.93 -4.44 -18.79
C THR A 485 -3.59 -4.85 -18.17
N GLU A 486 -2.53 -4.95 -18.98
CA GLU A 486 -1.19 -5.31 -18.50
C GLU A 486 -0.63 -4.33 -17.45
N LYS A 487 -0.98 -3.04 -17.58
CA LYS A 487 -0.56 -1.98 -16.66
C LYS A 487 -1.37 -1.93 -15.36
N GLY A 488 -2.52 -2.62 -15.29
CA GLY A 488 -3.42 -2.63 -14.14
C GLY A 488 -4.91 -2.67 -14.54
N LEU A 489 -5.78 -2.47 -13.55
CA LEU A 489 -7.22 -2.37 -13.80
C LEU A 489 -7.56 -0.97 -14.31
N MET A 490 -8.31 -0.89 -15.42
CA MET A 490 -8.87 0.36 -15.96
C MET A 490 -10.39 0.28 -15.92
N THR A 491 -11.05 1.39 -15.63
CA THR A 491 -12.51 1.45 -15.42
C THR A 491 -13.20 2.45 -16.37
N PRO A 492 -13.24 2.19 -17.70
CA PRO A 492 -14.01 3.01 -18.63
C PRO A 492 -15.50 3.10 -18.26
N ILE A 493 -16.12 4.25 -18.52
CA ILE A 493 -17.48 4.61 -18.12
C ILE A 493 -18.40 4.66 -19.35
N VAL A 494 -19.46 3.86 -19.35
CA VAL A 494 -20.59 3.98 -20.28
C VAL A 494 -21.60 4.95 -19.68
N ARG A 495 -21.70 6.15 -20.25
CA ARG A 495 -22.58 7.21 -19.73
C ARG A 495 -24.05 6.99 -20.12
N ASN A 496 -25.02 7.35 -19.26
CA ASN A 496 -26.46 7.23 -19.50
C ASN A 496 -26.89 5.86 -20.08
N ALA A 497 -26.44 4.77 -19.44
CA ALA A 497 -26.67 3.39 -19.88
C ALA A 497 -28.17 3.00 -19.83
N ASP A 498 -28.97 3.69 -19.04
CA ASP A 498 -30.42 3.49 -18.94
C ASP A 498 -31.18 3.98 -20.19
N GLN A 499 -30.65 4.98 -20.90
CA GLN A 499 -31.26 5.55 -22.12
C GLN A 499 -30.79 4.85 -23.41
N LYS A 500 -29.55 4.34 -23.43
CA LYS A 500 -28.94 3.72 -24.62
C LYS A 500 -29.54 2.35 -24.97
N SER A 501 -29.56 1.99 -26.25
CA SER A 501 -29.93 0.63 -26.67
C SER A 501 -28.82 -0.39 -26.35
N ILE A 502 -29.17 -1.67 -26.24
CA ILE A 502 -28.19 -2.75 -26.00
C ILE A 502 -27.13 -2.80 -27.12
N SER A 503 -27.51 -2.50 -28.37
CA SER A 503 -26.58 -2.43 -29.50
C SER A 503 -25.61 -1.25 -29.40
N ALA A 504 -26.08 -0.06 -28.98
CA ALA A 504 -25.23 1.10 -28.76
C ALA A 504 -24.23 0.85 -27.62
N ILE A 505 -24.69 0.30 -26.49
CA ILE A 505 -23.83 -0.13 -25.38
C ILE A 505 -22.78 -1.13 -25.88
N SER A 506 -23.18 -2.11 -26.68
CA SER A 506 -22.26 -3.13 -27.23
C SER A 506 -21.16 -2.56 -28.15
N LEU A 507 -21.37 -1.41 -28.79
CA LEU A 507 -20.36 -0.73 -29.61
C LEU A 507 -19.44 0.12 -28.72
N GLU A 508 -20.02 0.98 -27.89
CA GLU A 508 -19.29 1.86 -26.97
C GLU A 508 -18.38 1.09 -26.00
N VAL A 509 -18.84 -0.05 -25.47
CA VAL A 509 -18.03 -0.93 -24.61
C VAL A 509 -16.84 -1.52 -25.36
N LYS A 510 -16.97 -1.86 -26.65
CA LYS A 510 -15.85 -2.38 -27.45
C LYS A 510 -14.82 -1.28 -27.71
N GLU A 511 -15.26 -0.11 -28.14
CA GLU A 511 -14.41 1.06 -28.37
C GLU A 511 -13.64 1.46 -27.10
N LEU A 512 -14.35 1.60 -25.97
CA LEU A 512 -13.73 1.94 -24.68
C LEU A 512 -12.79 0.84 -24.17
N ALA A 513 -13.11 -0.44 -24.36
CA ALA A 513 -12.21 -1.53 -23.99
C ALA A 513 -10.94 -1.59 -24.87
N GLU A 514 -11.03 -1.22 -26.15
CA GLU A 514 -9.88 -1.11 -27.05
C GLU A 514 -9.00 0.10 -26.70
N LYS A 515 -9.60 1.26 -26.41
CA LYS A 515 -8.88 2.41 -25.82
C LYS A 515 -8.21 2.04 -24.49
N ALA A 516 -8.87 1.27 -23.63
CA ALA A 516 -8.33 0.83 -22.34
C ALA A 516 -7.08 -0.04 -22.53
N ARG A 517 -7.16 -1.08 -23.36
CA ARG A 517 -6.02 -1.99 -23.65
C ARG A 517 -4.85 -1.27 -24.32
N THR A 518 -5.13 -0.30 -25.19
CA THR A 518 -4.09 0.51 -25.85
C THR A 518 -3.56 1.66 -24.98
N GLY A 519 -4.14 1.90 -23.80
CA GLY A 519 -3.74 2.99 -22.90
C GLY A 519 -4.08 4.39 -23.41
N LYS A 520 -5.07 4.51 -24.31
CA LYS A 520 -5.50 5.77 -24.95
C LYS A 520 -6.84 6.32 -24.42
N LEU A 521 -7.26 5.88 -23.24
CA LEU A 521 -8.44 6.45 -22.58
C LEU A 521 -8.16 7.88 -22.12
N LEU A 522 -9.13 8.77 -22.34
CA LEU A 522 -9.11 10.13 -21.82
C LEU A 522 -9.49 10.13 -20.32
N PRO A 523 -8.99 11.07 -19.50
CA PRO A 523 -9.33 11.15 -18.06
C PRO A 523 -10.84 11.16 -17.77
N ASN A 524 -11.62 11.87 -18.59
CA ASN A 524 -13.09 11.94 -18.49
C ASN A 524 -13.83 10.63 -18.87
N GLU A 525 -13.13 9.65 -19.47
CA GLU A 525 -13.70 8.33 -19.82
C GLU A 525 -13.53 7.32 -18.67
N PHE A 526 -12.69 7.56 -17.67
CA PHE A 526 -12.47 6.64 -16.53
C PHE A 526 -12.56 7.28 -15.13
N GLN A 527 -12.71 8.61 -15.03
CA GLN A 527 -12.96 9.31 -13.77
C GLN A 527 -14.46 9.60 -13.60
N GLY A 528 -15.00 9.27 -12.42
CA GLY A 528 -16.43 9.39 -12.11
C GLY A 528 -17.20 8.08 -12.32
N GLY A 529 -18.39 8.16 -12.92
CA GLY A 529 -19.37 7.07 -12.97
C GLY A 529 -20.14 6.96 -11.65
N THR A 530 -21.34 6.38 -11.68
CA THR A 530 -22.19 6.20 -10.48
C THR A 530 -22.08 4.79 -9.91
N PHE A 531 -21.83 3.78 -10.76
CA PHE A 531 -21.83 2.38 -10.37
C PHE A 531 -20.80 1.56 -11.15
N SER A 532 -20.16 0.56 -10.53
CA SER A 532 -19.19 -0.32 -11.19
C SER A 532 -19.70 -1.73 -11.46
N ILE A 533 -19.26 -2.34 -12.56
CA ILE A 533 -19.44 -3.77 -12.84
C ILE A 533 -18.07 -4.41 -13.06
N SER A 534 -17.79 -5.48 -12.33
CA SER A 534 -16.62 -6.34 -12.50
C SER A 534 -17.06 -7.75 -12.85
N ASN A 535 -16.50 -8.32 -13.91
CA ASN A 535 -16.91 -9.61 -14.45
C ASN A 535 -15.71 -10.55 -14.53
N LEU A 536 -15.74 -11.61 -13.71
CA LEU A 536 -14.72 -12.67 -13.72
C LEU A 536 -15.28 -14.00 -14.23
N GLY A 537 -16.49 -14.02 -14.82
CA GLY A 537 -17.11 -15.22 -15.36
C GLY A 537 -16.40 -15.84 -16.58
N MET A 538 -15.36 -15.17 -17.11
CA MET A 538 -14.41 -15.75 -18.07
C MET A 538 -13.35 -16.66 -17.43
N PHE A 539 -13.16 -16.55 -16.11
CA PHE A 539 -12.31 -17.38 -15.27
C PHE A 539 -13.18 -18.42 -14.52
N PRO A 540 -12.59 -19.47 -13.93
CA PRO A 540 -13.32 -20.43 -13.09
C PRO A 540 -13.64 -19.83 -11.70
N VAL A 541 -14.34 -18.70 -11.67
CA VAL A 541 -14.73 -17.98 -10.45
C VAL A 541 -16.25 -17.96 -10.36
N ASP A 542 -16.80 -18.79 -9.48
CA ASP A 542 -18.26 -18.91 -9.30
C ASP A 542 -18.83 -17.72 -8.53
N ARG A 543 -18.13 -17.26 -7.49
CA ARG A 543 -18.49 -16.08 -6.67
C ARG A 543 -17.25 -15.34 -6.20
N PHE A 544 -17.28 -14.01 -6.23
CA PHE A 544 -16.28 -13.16 -5.59
C PHE A 544 -16.93 -11.86 -5.09
N CYS A 545 -16.33 -11.21 -4.09
CA CYS A 545 -16.70 -9.87 -3.67
C CYS A 545 -15.67 -8.88 -4.21
N ALA A 546 -16.11 -7.84 -4.90
CA ALA A 546 -15.22 -6.77 -5.36
C ALA A 546 -15.07 -5.69 -4.27
N ILE A 547 -13.97 -4.93 -4.32
CA ILE A 547 -13.81 -3.72 -3.51
C ILE A 547 -14.42 -2.57 -4.31
N ILE A 548 -15.17 -1.71 -3.62
CA ILE A 548 -15.80 -0.53 -4.21
C ILE A 548 -14.72 0.45 -4.72
N ASN A 549 -15.01 1.23 -5.75
CA ASN A 549 -14.11 2.26 -6.26
C ASN A 549 -14.70 3.66 -5.95
N PRO A 550 -14.19 4.38 -4.93
CA PRO A 550 -14.66 5.73 -4.61
C PRO A 550 -14.59 6.67 -5.82
N PRO A 551 -15.56 7.58 -6.02
CA PRO A 551 -16.64 7.93 -5.08
C PRO A 551 -17.89 7.03 -5.13
N GLN A 552 -17.91 5.96 -5.93
CA GLN A 552 -19.14 5.18 -6.18
C GLN A 552 -19.60 4.42 -4.92
N ALA A 553 -20.91 4.28 -4.71
CA ALA A 553 -21.44 3.53 -3.56
C ALA A 553 -21.58 2.01 -3.80
N GLY A 554 -21.39 1.51 -5.02
CA GLY A 554 -21.68 0.12 -5.34
C GLY A 554 -20.87 -0.47 -6.49
N ILE A 555 -20.53 -1.75 -6.35
CA ILE A 555 -19.92 -2.57 -7.39
C ILE A 555 -20.58 -3.95 -7.48
N LEU A 556 -20.98 -4.34 -8.69
CA LEU A 556 -21.51 -5.68 -8.97
C LEU A 556 -20.40 -6.61 -9.47
N ALA A 557 -20.16 -7.69 -8.73
CA ALA A 557 -19.31 -8.80 -9.12
C ALA A 557 -20.14 -9.88 -9.85
N VAL A 558 -19.78 -10.17 -11.10
CA VAL A 558 -20.45 -11.14 -11.97
C VAL A 558 -19.61 -12.41 -12.06
N GLY A 559 -20.14 -13.51 -11.50
CA GLY A 559 -19.52 -14.82 -11.51
C GLY A 559 -19.69 -15.58 -12.83
N ARG A 560 -19.17 -16.80 -12.86
CA ARG A 560 -19.32 -17.74 -13.98
C ARG A 560 -20.76 -18.21 -14.15
N GLY A 561 -21.18 -18.39 -15.40
CA GLY A 561 -22.40 -19.13 -15.75
C GLY A 561 -22.17 -20.65 -15.68
N ASN A 562 -22.80 -21.31 -14.72
CA ASN A 562 -22.72 -22.76 -14.50
C ASN A 562 -24.03 -23.46 -14.89
N GLN A 563 -23.92 -24.61 -15.54
CA GLN A 563 -25.08 -25.47 -15.82
C GLN A 563 -25.32 -26.38 -14.61
N ILE A 564 -26.50 -26.26 -14.00
CA ILE A 564 -26.90 -27.00 -12.81
C ILE A 564 -28.20 -27.73 -13.13
N VAL A 565 -28.38 -28.95 -12.61
CA VAL A 565 -29.64 -29.69 -12.72
C VAL A 565 -30.52 -29.34 -11.52
N GLU A 566 -31.68 -28.75 -11.79
CA GLU A 566 -32.66 -28.39 -10.76
C GLU A 566 -34.07 -28.88 -11.11
N PRO A 567 -34.95 -29.09 -10.12
CA PRO A 567 -36.35 -29.42 -10.36
C PRO A 567 -37.06 -28.21 -10.96
N ILE A 568 -37.38 -28.27 -12.26
CA ILE A 568 -38.27 -27.31 -12.91
C ILE A 568 -39.70 -27.84 -12.79
N VAL A 569 -40.58 -27.05 -12.21
CA VAL A 569 -42.03 -27.34 -12.22
C VAL A 569 -42.52 -27.20 -13.66
N GLY A 570 -42.84 -28.32 -14.31
CA GLY A 570 -43.43 -28.31 -15.65
C GLY A 570 -44.85 -27.75 -15.64
N ALA A 571 -45.38 -27.44 -16.83
CA ALA A 571 -46.79 -27.01 -16.99
C ALA A 571 -47.80 -28.04 -16.43
N ASP A 572 -47.40 -29.31 -16.33
CA ASP A 572 -48.17 -30.42 -15.76
C ASP A 572 -48.20 -30.42 -14.21
N GLY A 573 -47.52 -29.47 -13.55
CA GLY A 573 -47.34 -29.43 -12.09
C GLY A 573 -46.32 -30.44 -11.54
N ILE A 574 -45.70 -31.23 -12.41
CA ILE A 574 -44.69 -32.24 -12.06
C ILE A 574 -43.30 -31.60 -12.12
N GLU A 575 -42.53 -31.72 -11.04
CA GLU A 575 -41.10 -31.38 -11.01
C GLU A 575 -40.33 -32.35 -11.91
N LYS A 576 -39.69 -31.81 -12.96
CA LYS A 576 -38.82 -32.56 -13.87
C LYS A 576 -37.39 -32.02 -13.73
N PRO A 577 -36.35 -32.87 -13.68
CA PRO A 577 -34.98 -32.39 -13.64
C PRO A 577 -34.64 -31.68 -14.96
N GLY A 578 -34.39 -30.38 -14.88
CA GLY A 578 -33.99 -29.54 -16.01
C GLY A 578 -32.57 -29.03 -15.84
N VAL A 579 -31.82 -28.97 -16.93
CA VAL A 579 -30.50 -28.30 -16.95
C VAL A 579 -30.76 -26.79 -17.10
N ILE A 580 -30.36 -26.02 -16.10
CA ILE A 580 -30.53 -24.56 -16.05
C ILE A 580 -29.15 -23.90 -16.03
N THR A 581 -28.95 -22.83 -16.79
CA THR A 581 -27.73 -22.01 -16.64
C THR A 581 -27.94 -20.98 -15.53
N LYS A 582 -27.26 -21.14 -14.39
CA LYS A 582 -27.24 -20.17 -13.29
C LYS A 582 -25.97 -19.34 -13.27
N MET A 583 -26.08 -18.09 -12.85
CA MET A 583 -24.96 -17.17 -12.65
C MET A 583 -25.12 -16.47 -11.30
N ASN A 584 -24.06 -16.45 -10.50
CA ASN A 584 -24.07 -15.71 -9.25
C ASN A 584 -23.76 -14.22 -9.50
N LEU A 585 -24.50 -13.36 -8.82
CA LEU A 585 -24.32 -11.92 -8.77
C LEU A 585 -24.09 -11.51 -7.32
N THR A 586 -22.93 -10.93 -7.04
CA THR A 586 -22.58 -10.41 -5.71
C THR A 586 -22.42 -8.89 -5.77
N LEU A 587 -23.34 -8.17 -5.15
CA LEU A 587 -23.26 -6.73 -4.93
C LEU A 587 -22.38 -6.47 -3.70
N SER A 588 -21.35 -5.64 -3.84
CA SER A 588 -20.67 -4.99 -2.72
C SER A 588 -21.10 -3.52 -2.72
N ALA A 589 -21.57 -3.01 -1.58
CA ALA A 589 -22.15 -1.68 -1.47
C ALA A 589 -21.74 -0.95 -0.18
N ASP A 590 -21.70 0.38 -0.20
CA ASP A 590 -21.50 1.21 0.99
C ASP A 590 -22.79 1.17 1.84
N HIS A 591 -22.71 0.62 3.05
CA HIS A 591 -23.86 0.53 3.95
C HIS A 591 -24.37 1.91 4.42
N ARG A 592 -23.61 3.01 4.23
CA ARG A 592 -24.09 4.37 4.48
C ARG A 592 -25.14 4.84 3.45
N VAL A 593 -25.16 4.20 2.27
CA VAL A 593 -26.07 4.50 1.15
C VAL A 593 -27.06 3.35 0.93
N PHE A 594 -26.57 2.11 0.98
CA PHE A 594 -27.37 0.90 0.79
C PHE A 594 -27.79 0.31 2.14
N ASP A 595 -28.97 0.71 2.60
CA ASP A 595 -29.70 -0.05 3.62
C ASP A 595 -30.08 -1.45 3.10
N GLY A 596 -30.29 -2.40 4.02
CA GLY A 596 -30.75 -3.75 3.69
C GLY A 596 -32.05 -3.79 2.87
N LYS A 597 -32.92 -2.78 3.04
CA LYS A 597 -34.11 -2.59 2.18
C LYS A 597 -33.71 -2.18 0.76
N VAL A 598 -32.91 -1.13 0.60
CA VAL A 598 -32.48 -0.59 -0.70
C VAL A 598 -31.73 -1.66 -1.51
N GLY A 599 -30.79 -2.36 -0.87
CA GLY A 599 -30.07 -3.48 -1.48
C GLY A 599 -30.98 -4.65 -1.85
N GLY A 600 -31.96 -4.98 -1.01
CA GLY A 600 -32.97 -6.00 -1.31
C GLY A 600 -33.88 -5.64 -2.49
N ASP A 601 -34.37 -4.40 -2.54
CA ASP A 601 -35.20 -3.87 -3.63
C ASP A 601 -34.41 -3.81 -4.95
N PHE A 602 -33.15 -3.38 -4.91
CA PHE A 602 -32.25 -3.37 -6.07
C PHE A 602 -31.99 -4.79 -6.60
N VAL A 603 -31.61 -5.74 -5.74
CA VAL A 603 -31.37 -7.14 -6.14
C VAL A 603 -32.65 -7.77 -6.70
N LYS A 604 -33.82 -7.49 -6.11
CA LYS A 604 -35.12 -7.95 -6.61
C LYS A 604 -35.45 -7.37 -7.99
N ALA A 605 -35.19 -6.08 -8.22
CA ALA A 605 -35.35 -5.46 -9.53
C ALA A 605 -34.41 -6.07 -10.57
N LEU A 606 -33.14 -6.31 -10.19
CA LEU A 606 -32.13 -6.93 -11.04
C LEU A 606 -32.51 -8.37 -11.44
N SER A 607 -32.87 -9.23 -10.48
CA SER A 607 -33.32 -10.60 -10.75
C SER A 607 -34.60 -10.65 -11.59
N SER A 608 -35.48 -9.65 -11.46
CA SER A 608 -36.67 -9.51 -12.31
C SER A 608 -36.30 -9.18 -13.76
N ASN A 609 -35.28 -8.34 -13.99
CA ASN A 609 -34.79 -7.99 -15.32
C ASN A 609 -34.11 -9.18 -16.03
N PHE A 610 -33.46 -10.09 -15.29
CA PHE A 610 -32.93 -11.34 -15.85
C PHE A 610 -34.02 -12.38 -16.15
N SER A 611 -35.06 -12.44 -15.31
CA SER A 611 -36.18 -13.38 -15.50
C SER A 611 -37.09 -13.00 -16.69
N ASP A 612 -37.39 -11.71 -16.87
CA ASP A 612 -38.11 -11.21 -18.06
C ASP A 612 -37.37 -10.05 -18.72
N ILE A 613 -36.62 -10.39 -19.77
CA ILE A 613 -35.82 -9.45 -20.56
C ILE A 613 -36.64 -8.40 -21.26
N ARG A 614 -37.93 -8.64 -21.53
CA ARG A 614 -38.80 -7.64 -22.16
C ARG A 614 -39.03 -6.45 -21.25
N ARG A 615 -38.88 -6.62 -19.93
CA ARG A 615 -38.86 -5.53 -18.94
C ARG A 615 -37.70 -4.55 -19.15
N MET A 616 -36.62 -4.95 -19.84
CA MET A 616 -35.51 -4.07 -20.19
C MET A 616 -35.76 -3.22 -21.46
N LEU A 617 -36.93 -3.38 -22.11
CA LEU A 617 -37.36 -2.64 -23.28
C LEU A 617 -38.49 -1.65 -22.98
N LEU A 618 -38.90 -1.57 -21.71
CA LEU A 618 -39.87 -0.61 -21.16
C LEU A 618 -39.12 0.56 -20.49
#